data_AF-A0A2T2UKP9-F1
#
_entry.id   AF-A0A2T2UKP9-F1
#
_cell.length_a   1.000
_cell.length_b   1.000
_cell.length_c   1.000
_cell.angle_alpha   90.00
_cell.angle_beta   90.00
_cell.angle_gamma   90.00
#
_symmetry.space_group_name_H-M   'P 1'
#
loop_
_entity.id
_entity.type
_entity.pdbx_description
1 polymer ?
#
loop_
_entity_poly.entity_id
_entity_poly.type
_entity_poly.pdbx_seq_one_letter_code
_entity_poly.pdbx_strand_id
1 'polypeptide(L)'
;MDLSTAYPTILADLPAVFSMTVVGLVGLAMVALDAFRNDHPVIPWLGAAALTVSAVWEVTQLGAPQGTVFFETLRTGGFAAF
;
A
#
# COMPACT_ATOMS: atom_id res chain seq x y z
N MET A 1 18.45 -16.62 -4.80
CA MET A 1 17.87 -16.64 -3.44
C MET A 1 17.44 -18.06 -3.14
N ASP A 2 17.81 -18.60 -1.99
CA ASP A 2 17.36 -19.92 -1.53
C ASP A 2 15.91 -19.81 -1.02
N LEU A 3 15.00 -20.66 -1.51
CA LEU A 3 13.58 -20.62 -1.15
C LEU A 3 13.36 -20.88 0.36
N SER A 4 14.33 -21.51 1.03
CA SER A 4 14.32 -21.76 2.47
C SER A 4 14.31 -20.48 3.32
N THR A 5 14.83 -19.36 2.80
CA THR A 5 14.88 -18.06 3.49
C THR A 5 13.76 -17.10 3.08
N ALA A 6 12.99 -17.42 2.02
CA ALA A 6 11.90 -16.57 1.53
C ALA A 6 10.59 -16.73 2.33
N TYR A 7 10.29 -17.93 2.83
CA TYR A 7 9.07 -18.16 3.64
C TYR A 7 9.04 -17.47 5.01
N PRO A 8 10.13 -17.46 5.82
CA PRO A 8 10.08 -16.81 7.13
C PRO A 8 10.03 -15.28 7.06
N THR A 9 10.42 -14.67 5.94
CA THR A 9 10.45 -13.21 5.74
C THR A 9 9.14 -12.63 5.24
N ILE A 10 8.27 -13.43 4.60
CA ILE A 10 6.94 -13.00 4.11
C ILE A 10 6.11 -12.29 5.18
N LEU A 11 6.07 -12.81 6.41
CA LEU A 11 5.30 -12.20 7.50
C LEU A 11 5.93 -10.90 8.00
N ALA A 12 7.26 -10.79 7.92
CA ALA A 12 7.99 -9.57 8.27
C ALA A 12 7.83 -8.48 7.19
N ASP A 13 7.57 -8.87 5.94
CA ASP A 13 7.35 -7.96 4.81
C ASP A 13 5.87 -7.56 4.64
N LEU A 14 4.92 -8.24 5.29
CA LEU A 14 3.49 -7.88 5.26
C LEU A 14 3.21 -6.39 5.59
N PRO A 15 3.84 -5.82 6.64
CA PRO A 15 3.72 -4.39 6.93
C PRO A 15 4.20 -3.48 5.80
N ALA A 16 5.16 -3.92 4.99
CA ALA A 16 5.74 -3.14 3.89
C ALA A 16 4.81 -3.03 2.68
N VAL A 17 3.93 -4.01 2.47
CA VAL A 17 2.99 -4.04 1.34
C VAL A 17 1.61 -3.48 1.74
N PHE A 18 1.40 -3.18 3.02
CA PHE A 18 0.11 -2.74 3.53
C PHE A 18 -0.41 -1.46 2.85
N SER A 19 0.42 -0.42 2.74
CA SER A 19 0.05 0.85 2.12
C SER A 19 -0.35 0.68 0.65
N MET A 20 0.41 -0.13 -0.09
CA MET A 20 0.13 -0.46 -1.48
C MET A 20 -1.16 -1.28 -1.64
N THR A 21 -1.41 -2.21 -0.70
CA THR A 21 -2.65 -3.01 -0.68
C THR A 21 -3.87 -2.15 -0.40
N VAL A 22 -3.79 -1.23 0.56
CA VAL A 22 -4.87 -0.27 0.88
C VAL A 22 -5.19 0.59 -0.33
N VAL A 23 -4.18 1.21 -0.95
CA VAL A 23 -4.38 2.06 -2.14
C VAL A 23 -4.95 1.25 -3.31
N GLY A 24 -4.40 0.07 -3.58
CA GLY A 24 -4.86 -0.79 -4.67
C GLY A 24 -6.32 -1.25 -4.50
N LEU A 25 -6.70 -1.67 -3.30
CA LEU A 25 -8.08 -2.09 -3.00
C LEU A 25 -9.06 -0.93 -3.07
N VAL A 26 -8.68 0.25 -2.55
CA VAL A 26 -9.55 1.42 -2.61
C VAL A 26 -9.69 1.93 -4.05
N GLY A 27 -8.61 1.93 -4.84
CA GLY A 27 -8.66 2.24 -6.26
C GLY A 27 -9.60 1.29 -7.02
N LEU A 28 -9.53 -0.02 -6.73
CA LEU A 28 -10.46 -0.99 -7.30
C LEU A 28 -11.92 -0.72 -6.88
N ALA A 29 -12.15 -0.37 -5.62
CA ALA A 29 -13.46 -0.02 -5.12
C ALA A 29 -14.02 1.24 -5.79
N MET A 30 -13.18 2.25 -6.04
CA MET A 30 -13.57 3.45 -6.80
C MET A 30 -13.96 3.10 -8.23
N VAL A 31 -13.16 2.30 -8.94
CA VAL A 31 -13.46 1.87 -10.32
C VAL A 31 -14.79 1.11 -10.36
N ALA A 32 -15.02 0.20 -9.41
CA ALA A 32 -16.29 -0.50 -9.31
C ALA A 32 -17.45 0.47 -9.02
N LEU A 33 -17.26 1.42 -8.11
CA LEU A 33 -18.30 2.37 -7.73
C LEU A 33 -18.64 3.32 -8.89
N ASP A 34 -17.63 3.81 -9.60
CA ASP A 34 -17.77 4.66 -10.77
C ASP A 34 -18.50 3.91 -11.92
N ALA A 35 -18.19 2.63 -12.11
CA ALA A 35 -18.84 1.79 -13.13
C ALA A 35 -20.36 1.62 -12.93
N PHE A 36 -20.86 1.68 -11.68
CA PHE A 36 -22.29 1.56 -11.38
C PHE A 36 -22.96 2.90 -10.99
N ARG A 37 -22.16 3.89 -10.55
CA ARG A 37 -22.60 5.21 -10.10
C ARG A 37 -21.52 6.25 -10.44
N ASN A 38 -21.49 6.62 -11.71
CA ASN A 38 -20.62 7.67 -12.23
C ASN A 38 -20.81 8.97 -11.43
N ASP A 39 -19.73 9.70 -11.18
CA ASP A 39 -19.73 10.98 -10.46
C ASP A 39 -20.25 10.92 -9.01
N HIS A 40 -20.17 9.77 -8.36
CA HIS A 40 -20.58 9.69 -6.95
C HIS A 40 -19.67 10.59 -6.08
N PRO A 41 -20.24 11.50 -5.27
CA PRO A 41 -19.47 12.51 -4.53
C PRO A 41 -18.52 11.92 -3.47
N VAL A 42 -18.62 10.63 -3.19
CA VAL A 42 -17.78 9.91 -2.22
C VAL A 42 -16.41 9.50 -2.80
N ILE A 43 -16.28 9.38 -4.12
CA ILE A 43 -15.05 8.93 -4.79
C ILE A 43 -13.82 9.75 -4.36
N PRO A 44 -13.83 11.11 -4.39
CA PRO A 44 -12.68 11.89 -3.93
C PRO A 44 -12.36 11.68 -2.45
N TRP A 45 -13.37 11.47 -1.60
CA TRP A 45 -13.18 11.22 -0.17
C TRP A 45 -12.57 9.84 0.12
N LEU A 46 -12.92 8.82 -0.67
CA LEU A 46 -12.27 7.51 -0.59
C LEU A 46 -10.77 7.63 -0.90
N GLY A 47 -10.38 8.49 -1.84
CA GLY A 47 -8.98 8.67 -2.23
C GLY A 47 -8.20 9.40 -1.17
N ALA A 48 -8.76 10.50 -0.66
CA ALA A 48 -8.18 11.22 0.47
C ALA A 48 -8.02 10.32 1.70
N ALA A 49 -9.02 9.48 2.01
CA ALA A 49 -8.95 8.54 3.12
C ALA A 49 -7.87 7.48 2.92
N ALA A 50 -7.81 6.85 1.74
CA ALA A 50 -6.78 5.84 1.43
C ALA A 50 -5.37 6.43 1.53
N LEU A 51 -5.15 7.59 0.93
CA LEU A 51 -3.87 8.31 1.00
C LEU A 51 -3.49 8.66 2.44
N THR A 52 -4.44 9.15 3.23
CA THR A 52 -4.20 9.53 4.63
C THR A 52 -3.83 8.30 5.47
N VAL A 53 -4.58 7.21 5.33
CA VAL A 53 -4.31 5.96 6.06
C VAL A 53 -2.94 5.40 5.69
N SER A 54 -2.63 5.35 4.38
CA SER A 54 -1.33 4.88 3.91
C SER A 54 -0.18 5.78 4.39
N ALA A 55 -0.35 7.09 4.36
CA ALA A 55 0.66 8.02 4.86
C ALA A 55 0.90 7.88 6.37
N VAL A 56 -0.16 7.76 7.17
CA VAL A 56 -0.05 7.53 8.62
C VAL A 56 0.65 6.20 8.88
N TRP A 57 0.31 5.15 8.13
CA TRP A 57 0.96 3.85 8.24
C TRP A 57 2.47 3.92 7.99
N GLU A 58 2.89 4.54 6.88
CA GLU A 58 4.31 4.72 6.55
C GLU A 58 5.07 5.47 7.65
N VAL A 59 4.45 6.48 8.27
CA VAL A 59 5.05 7.22 9.39
C VAL A 59 5.32 6.30 10.59
N THR A 60 4.45 5.33 10.88
CA THR A 60 4.67 4.36 11.98
C THR A 60 5.83 3.41 11.72
N GLN A 61 6.26 3.24 10.47
CA GLN A 61 7.35 2.34 10.07
C GLN A 61 8.71 3.05 10.00
N LEU A 62 8.77 4.36 10.29
CA LEU A 62 10.03 5.12 10.35
C LEU A 62 10.93 4.55 11.46
N GLY A 63 12.02 3.89 11.08
CA GLY A 63 12.99 3.29 12.01
C GLY A 63 12.92 1.77 12.13
N ALA A 64 12.08 1.10 11.33
CA ALA A 64 12.08 -0.36 11.23
C ALA A 64 13.48 -0.90 10.80
N PRO A 65 13.91 -2.08 11.31
CA PRO A 65 15.21 -2.66 11.00
C PRO A 65 15.49 -2.77 9.50
N GLN A 66 16.72 -2.43 9.09
CA GLN A 66 17.19 -2.56 7.71
C GLN A 66 17.38 -4.05 7.40
N GLY A 67 16.45 -4.64 6.64
CA GLY A 67 16.47 -6.07 6.32
C GLY A 67 15.14 -6.60 5.77
N THR A 68 14.05 -5.85 5.98
CA THR A 68 12.78 -6.05 5.28
C THR A 68 12.79 -5.31 3.94
N VAL A 69 11.98 -5.74 2.96
CA VAL A 69 11.89 -5.21 1.57
C VAL A 69 11.64 -3.68 1.47
N PHE A 70 11.39 -3.03 2.61
CA PHE A 70 11.36 -1.58 2.84
C PHE A 70 12.57 -0.79 2.30
N PHE A 71 13.78 -1.37 2.26
CA PHE A 71 15.00 -0.58 1.99
C PHE A 71 15.47 -0.54 0.52
N GLU A 72 15.07 -1.48 -0.34
CA GLU A 72 15.63 -1.52 -1.72
C GLU A 72 14.63 -1.63 -2.88
N THR A 73 13.40 -2.17 -2.69
CA THR A 73 12.53 -2.48 -3.86
C THR A 73 11.15 -1.83 -3.83
N LEU A 74 10.51 -1.71 -2.66
CA LEU A 74 9.13 -1.19 -2.58
C LEU A 74 9.04 0.34 -2.48
N ARG A 75 10.02 1.01 -1.85
CA ARG A 75 9.97 2.45 -1.61
C ARG A 75 10.05 3.27 -2.92
N THR A 76 10.76 2.76 -3.92
CA THR A 76 10.87 3.39 -5.24
C THR A 76 9.62 3.19 -6.10
N GLY A 77 8.85 2.12 -5.88
CA GLY A 77 7.62 1.83 -6.62
C GLY A 77 6.37 2.49 -6.05
N GLY A 78 6.25 2.61 -4.73
CA GLY A 78 5.04 3.12 -4.07
C GLY A 78 4.78 4.62 -4.25
N PHE A 79 5.84 5.43 -4.34
CA PHE A 79 5.72 6.88 -4.62
C PHE A 79 5.73 7.21 -6.12
N ALA A 80 6.30 6.35 -6.96
CA ALA A 80 6.38 6.58 -8.41
C ALA A 80 5.10 6.21 -9.18
N ALA A 81 4.13 5.56 -8.52
CA ALA A 81 2.87 5.14 -9.12
C ALA A 81 1.72 6.17 -8.95
N PHE A 82 2.00 7.37 -8.43
CA PHE A 82 1.06 8.48 -8.36
C PHE A 82 1.37 9.55 -9.41
#